data_AF-A0A9W6WQT1-F1
#
_entry.id   AF-A0A9W6WQT1-F1
#
_cell.length_a   1.000
_cell.length_b   1.000
_cell.length_c   1.000
_cell.angle_alpha   90.00
_cell.angle_beta   90.00
_cell.angle_gamma   90.00
#
_symmetry.space_group_name_H-M   'P 1'
#
loop_
_entity.id
_entity.type
_entity.pdbx_description
1 polymer ?
#
loop_
_entity_poly.entity_id
_entity_poly.type
_entity_poly.pdbx_seq_one_letter_code
_entity_poly.pdbx_strand_id
1 'polypeptide(L)'
;MLNSTVDELREFLAEQEESSQALDEVEQDDEFGFDSSLTEEERTLFQSGLKLLSMCAAIMKRGVLTIKKLTITNDQDAFLKWTARLDVSYTSAQDAIVDFGAALYPPIGTAELAEAVSELETSATAILACLKEMPELEAAEEGALQVGEAAFAKQLTTVKTQIEASQ
;
A
#
# COMPACT_ATOMS: atom_id res chain seq x y z
N MET A 1 -8.02 -7.41 5.74
CA MET A 1 -8.24 -6.03 5.30
C MET A 1 -7.21 -5.64 4.26
N LEU A 2 -5.95 -5.31 4.57
CA LEU A 2 -4.95 -4.91 3.57
C LEU A 2 -4.76 -5.87 2.37
N ASN A 3 -4.60 -7.19 2.60
CA ASN A 3 -4.51 -8.13 1.48
C ASN A 3 -5.82 -8.19 0.67
N SER A 4 -6.97 -8.00 1.32
CA SER A 4 -8.28 -7.89 0.63
C SER A 4 -8.30 -6.68 -0.29
N THR A 5 -7.89 -5.51 0.21
CA THR A 5 -7.82 -4.27 -0.59
C THR A 5 -6.84 -4.41 -1.76
N VAL A 6 -5.68 -5.04 -1.54
CA VAL A 6 -4.72 -5.31 -2.62
C VAL A 6 -5.28 -6.29 -3.65
N ASP A 7 -5.99 -7.33 -3.21
CA ASP A 7 -6.59 -8.33 -4.09
C ASP A 7 -7.77 -7.75 -4.88
N GLU A 8 -8.64 -6.95 -4.25
CA GLU A 8 -9.75 -6.22 -4.86
C GLU A 8 -9.25 -5.25 -5.95
N LEU A 9 -8.20 -4.46 -5.66
CA LEU A 9 -7.62 -3.55 -6.66
C LEU A 9 -6.91 -4.29 -7.80
N ARG A 10 -6.37 -5.48 -7.54
CA ARG A 10 -5.79 -6.34 -8.60
C ARG A 10 -6.86 -6.94 -9.49
N GLU A 11 -7.95 -7.41 -8.90
CA GLU A 11 -9.11 -7.94 -9.62
C GLU A 11 -9.70 -6.85 -10.52
N PHE A 12 -9.91 -5.64 -9.98
CA PHE A 12 -10.34 -4.48 -10.77
C PHE A 12 -9.42 -4.18 -11.96
N LEU A 13 -8.09 -4.18 -11.75
CA LEU A 13 -7.14 -3.96 -12.85
C LEU A 13 -7.23 -5.05 -13.92
N ALA A 14 -7.46 -6.31 -13.53
CA ALA A 14 -7.63 -7.42 -14.46
C ALA A 14 -8.92 -7.29 -15.27
N GLU A 15 -10.04 -6.92 -14.63
CA GLU A 15 -11.32 -6.65 -15.30
C GLU A 15 -11.20 -5.52 -16.35
N GLN A 16 -10.39 -4.50 -16.08
CA GLN A 16 -10.08 -3.40 -17.00
C GLN A 16 -9.20 -3.83 -18.20
N GLU A 17 -8.44 -4.93 -18.08
CA GLU A 17 -7.64 -5.52 -19.16
C GLU A 17 -8.45 -6.48 -20.03
N GLU A 18 -9.37 -7.25 -19.42
CA GLU A 18 -10.26 -8.18 -20.13
C GLU A 18 -11.35 -7.44 -20.93
N SER A 19 -11.92 -6.36 -20.37
CA SER A 19 -12.89 -5.49 -21.06
C SER A 19 -12.31 -4.75 -22.26
N SER A 20 -10.99 -4.49 -22.27
CA SER A 20 -10.30 -3.88 -23.41
C SER A 20 -10.06 -4.86 -24.57
N GLN A 21 -10.16 -6.18 -24.34
CA GLN A 21 -9.97 -7.22 -25.36
C GLN A 21 -11.28 -7.88 -25.84
N ALA A 22 -12.40 -7.64 -25.15
CA ALA A 22 -13.73 -8.15 -25.51
C ALA A 22 -14.56 -7.08 -26.26
N LEU A 23 -14.40 -7.11 -27.58
CA LEU A 23 -15.22 -6.53 -28.66
C LEU A 23 -16.63 -6.01 -28.29
N ASP A 24 -16.89 -4.76 -28.72
CA ASP A 24 -17.91 -4.38 -29.72
C ASP A 24 -19.26 -5.12 -29.65
N GLU A 25 -20.34 -4.35 -29.42
CA GLU A 25 -21.76 -4.74 -29.33
C GLU A 25 -22.29 -5.17 -27.95
N VAL A 26 -22.47 -4.22 -27.03
CA VAL A 26 -23.72 -4.07 -26.26
C VAL A 26 -23.81 -2.63 -25.76
N GLU A 27 -24.66 -1.81 -26.40
CA GLU A 27 -25.16 -0.58 -25.79
C GLU A 27 -25.97 -0.98 -24.54
N GLN A 28 -25.30 -1.09 -23.39
CA GLN A 28 -25.99 -1.12 -22.11
C GLN A 28 -26.35 0.33 -21.77
N ASP A 29 -27.64 0.64 -21.95
CA ASP A 29 -28.33 1.81 -21.38
C ASP A 29 -28.29 1.77 -19.84
N ASP A 30 -27.09 1.75 -19.25
CA ASP A 30 -26.90 2.01 -17.83
C ASP A 30 -26.79 3.52 -17.64
N GLU A 31 -27.97 4.16 -17.62
CA GLU A 31 -28.18 5.59 -17.33
C GLU A 31 -27.67 6.02 -15.92
N PHE A 32 -27.04 5.11 -15.17
CA PHE A 32 -26.40 5.31 -13.87
C PHE A 32 -25.02 4.61 -13.72
N GLY A 33 -24.42 4.14 -14.81
CA GLY A 33 -23.05 3.62 -14.79
C GLY A 33 -22.07 4.78 -14.61
N PHE A 34 -21.55 4.99 -13.40
CA PHE A 34 -20.34 5.81 -13.24
C PHE A 34 -19.27 5.18 -14.13
N ASP A 35 -18.82 5.94 -15.14
CA ASP A 35 -17.74 5.54 -16.02
C ASP A 35 -16.50 5.30 -15.15
N SER A 36 -16.29 4.03 -14.84
CA SER A 36 -15.23 3.52 -13.97
C SER A 36 -14.07 2.99 -14.81
N SER A 37 -14.03 3.37 -16.09
CA SER A 37 -12.90 3.09 -16.96
C SER A 37 -11.69 3.95 -16.58
N LEU A 38 -10.50 3.35 -16.65
CA LEU A 38 -9.25 4.07 -16.44
C LEU A 38 -8.75 4.62 -17.78
N THR A 39 -8.46 5.92 -17.84
CA THR A 39 -7.61 6.47 -18.92
C THR A 39 -6.20 5.85 -18.87
N GLU A 40 -5.40 6.00 -19.93
CA GLU A 40 -4.02 5.48 -19.95
C GLU A 40 -3.14 6.10 -18.84
N GLU A 41 -3.37 7.39 -18.56
CA GLU A 41 -2.71 8.13 -17.48
C GLU A 41 -3.15 7.62 -16.10
N GLU A 42 -4.46 7.48 -15.87
CA GLU A 42 -5.01 6.92 -14.63
C GLU A 42 -4.59 5.46 -14.43
N ARG A 43 -4.49 4.66 -15.49
CA ARG A 43 -4.00 3.28 -15.41
C ARG A 43 -2.54 3.22 -14.95
N THR A 44 -1.70 4.12 -15.46
CA THR A 44 -0.29 4.21 -15.04
C THR A 44 -0.18 4.60 -13.56
N LEU A 45 -0.99 5.56 -13.13
CA LEU A 45 -1.08 6.02 -11.74
C LEU A 45 -1.62 4.91 -10.83
N PHE A 46 -2.68 4.22 -11.26
CA PHE A 46 -3.29 3.09 -10.57
C PHE A 46 -2.29 1.96 -10.33
N GLN A 47 -1.59 1.52 -11.38
CA GLN A 47 -0.57 0.46 -11.27
C GLN A 47 0.57 0.84 -10.31
N SER A 48 0.99 2.10 -10.38
CA SER A 48 2.06 2.62 -9.52
C SER A 48 1.61 2.75 -8.06
N GLY A 49 0.35 3.13 -7.84
CA GLY A 49 -0.28 3.18 -6.51
C GLY A 49 -0.49 1.79 -5.91
N LEU A 50 -1.03 0.84 -6.69
CA LEU A 50 -1.19 -0.55 -6.27
C LEU A 50 0.15 -1.20 -5.87
N LYS A 51 1.22 -0.86 -6.60
CA LYS A 51 2.57 -1.27 -6.24
C LYS A 51 3.02 -0.66 -4.91
N LEU A 52 2.76 0.63 -4.67
CA LEU A 52 3.07 1.29 -3.40
C LEU A 52 2.32 0.60 -2.24
N LEU A 53 1.03 0.31 -2.41
CA LEU A 53 0.22 -0.39 -1.41
C LEU A 53 0.74 -1.80 -1.12
N SER A 54 1.15 -2.54 -2.17
CA SER A 54 1.77 -3.85 -2.02
C SER A 54 3.08 -3.80 -1.23
N MET A 55 3.86 -2.71 -1.37
CA MET A 55 5.08 -2.51 -0.58
C MET A 55 4.76 -2.21 0.89
N CYS A 56 3.72 -1.42 1.19
CA CYS A 56 3.23 -1.26 2.56
C CYS A 56 2.81 -2.60 3.19
N ALA A 57 2.14 -3.48 2.43
CA ALA A 57 1.81 -4.82 2.90
C ALA A 57 3.05 -5.66 3.22
N ALA A 58 4.11 -5.55 2.43
CA ALA A 58 5.38 -6.21 2.70
C ALA A 58 6.05 -5.68 3.99
N ILE A 59 6.01 -4.36 4.24
CA ILE A 59 6.53 -3.74 5.47
C ILE A 59 5.76 -4.25 6.70
N MET A 60 4.43 -4.26 6.66
CA MET A 60 3.61 -4.78 7.75
C MET A 60 3.82 -6.29 7.98
N LYS A 61 3.94 -7.07 6.90
CA LYS A 61 4.27 -8.50 7.00
C LYS A 61 5.62 -8.72 7.67
N ARG A 62 6.61 -7.86 7.37
CA ARG A 62 7.92 -7.91 8.01
C ARG A 62 7.82 -7.74 9.52
N GLY A 63 7.06 -6.77 10.02
CA GLY A 63 6.91 -6.58 11.46
C GLY A 63 6.21 -7.74 12.17
N VAL A 64 5.22 -8.40 11.54
CA VAL A 64 4.61 -9.62 12.10
C VAL A 64 5.64 -10.75 12.20
N LEU A 65 6.49 -10.93 11.18
CA LEU A 65 7.54 -11.94 11.22
C LEU A 65 8.59 -11.64 12.30
N THR A 66 8.93 -10.37 12.53
CA THR A 66 9.85 -9.96 13.59
C THR A 66 9.28 -10.24 14.98
N ILE A 67 8.01 -9.91 15.24
CA ILE A 67 7.32 -10.26 16.49
C ILE A 67 7.34 -11.78 16.72
N LYS A 68 7.08 -12.57 15.67
CA LYS A 68 7.09 -14.03 15.75
C LYS A 68 8.46 -14.57 16.18
N LYS A 69 9.57 -13.94 15.76
CA LYS A 69 10.91 -14.33 16.22
C LYS A 69 11.09 -14.10 17.72
N LEU A 70 10.59 -12.99 18.27
CA LEU A 70 10.66 -12.71 19.72
C LEU A 70 9.89 -13.74 20.57
N THR A 71 8.81 -14.33 20.04
CA THR A 71 8.13 -15.43 20.74
C THR A 71 8.98 -16.69 20.84
N ILE A 72 9.95 -16.89 19.93
CA ILE A 72 10.82 -18.06 19.90
C ILE A 72 11.96 -17.90 20.91
N THR A 73 12.45 -16.67 21.14
CA THR A 73 13.52 -16.38 22.11
C THR A 73 13.04 -16.32 23.57
N ASN A 74 11.72 -16.43 23.80
CA ASN A 74 11.07 -16.44 25.11
C ASN A 74 11.32 -15.17 25.97
N ASP A 75 11.61 -14.05 25.32
CA ASP A 75 11.69 -12.72 25.97
C ASP A 75 10.29 -12.08 26.01
N GLN A 76 9.54 -12.37 27.08
CA GLN A 76 8.15 -11.91 27.23
C GLN A 76 8.03 -10.38 27.36
N ASP A 77 8.97 -9.72 28.03
CA ASP A 77 8.93 -8.27 28.24
C ASP A 77 9.20 -7.52 26.93
N ALA A 78 10.20 -7.96 26.15
CA ALA A 78 10.45 -7.43 24.82
C ALA A 78 9.26 -7.70 23.89
N PHE A 79 8.73 -8.93 23.90
CA PHE A 79 7.57 -9.29 23.09
C PHE A 79 6.35 -8.38 23.35
N LEU A 80 5.97 -8.17 24.62
CA LEU A 80 4.84 -7.31 24.99
C LEU A 80 5.07 -5.85 24.56
N LYS A 81 6.27 -5.31 24.85
CA LYS A 81 6.64 -3.94 24.48
C LYS A 81 6.54 -3.71 22.97
N TRP A 82 7.12 -4.60 22.17
CA TRP A 82 7.19 -4.43 20.71
C TRP A 82 5.85 -4.71 20.03
N THR A 83 5.09 -5.68 20.52
CA THR A 83 3.74 -5.93 20.04
C THR A 83 2.85 -4.71 20.26
N ALA A 84 2.88 -4.09 21.45
CA ALA A 84 2.11 -2.88 21.72
C ALA A 84 2.51 -1.69 20.82
N ARG A 85 3.81 -1.50 20.54
CA ARG A 85 4.28 -0.43 19.64
C ARG A 85 3.84 -0.65 18.19
N LEU A 86 3.93 -1.89 17.71
CA LEU A 86 3.53 -2.23 16.34
C LEU A 86 2.01 -2.20 16.18
N ASP A 87 1.25 -2.59 17.19
CA ASP A 87 -0.22 -2.55 17.16
C ASP A 87 -0.74 -1.13 16.92
N VAL A 88 -0.25 -0.14 17.68
CA VAL A 88 -0.60 1.28 17.48
C VAL A 88 -0.27 1.75 16.05
N SER A 89 0.92 1.36 15.56
CA SER A 89 1.36 1.74 14.20
C SER A 89 0.53 1.06 13.11
N TYR A 90 0.03 -0.16 13.37
CA TYR A 90 -0.76 -0.93 12.41
C TYR A 90 -2.20 -0.48 12.36
N THR A 91 -2.79 -0.07 13.48
CA THR A 91 -4.11 0.57 13.49
C THR A 91 -4.08 1.84 12.66
N SER A 92 -3.10 2.73 12.90
CA SER A 92 -2.96 3.95 12.10
C SER A 92 -2.73 3.67 10.61
N ALA A 93 -1.98 2.61 10.28
CA ALA A 93 -1.76 2.24 8.89
C ALA A 93 -2.99 1.65 8.20
N GLN A 94 -3.90 1.00 8.93
CA GLN A 94 -5.11 0.43 8.36
C GLN A 94 -6.02 1.49 7.75
N ASP A 95 -6.24 2.59 8.46
CA ASP A 95 -7.07 3.70 7.98
C ASP A 95 -6.44 4.30 6.71
N ALA A 96 -5.13 4.62 6.75
CA ALA A 96 -4.40 5.14 5.60
C ALA A 96 -4.40 4.19 4.38
N ILE A 97 -4.42 2.87 4.62
CA ILE A 97 -4.53 1.85 3.56
C ILE A 97 -5.91 1.86 2.90
N VAL A 98 -6.97 2.00 3.71
CA VAL A 98 -8.35 2.06 3.20
C VAL A 98 -8.55 3.34 2.43
N ASP A 99 -8.12 4.49 2.97
CA ASP A 99 -8.26 5.79 2.32
C ASP A 99 -7.45 5.85 1.01
N PHE A 100 -6.23 5.32 1.01
CA PHE A 100 -5.45 5.19 -0.22
C PHE A 100 -6.07 4.24 -1.25
N GLY A 101 -6.62 3.11 -0.80
CA GLY A 101 -7.33 2.19 -1.68
C GLY A 101 -8.56 2.85 -2.31
N ALA A 102 -9.33 3.61 -1.54
CA ALA A 102 -10.47 4.38 -2.02
C ALA A 102 -10.06 5.48 -3.02
N ALA A 103 -8.97 6.20 -2.75
CA ALA A 103 -8.47 7.26 -3.62
C ALA A 103 -7.92 6.76 -4.97
N LEU A 104 -7.64 5.45 -5.10
CA LEU A 104 -7.25 4.83 -6.36
C LEU A 104 -8.44 4.44 -7.25
N TYR A 105 -9.68 4.46 -6.76
CA TYR A 105 -10.83 4.16 -7.59
C TYR A 105 -11.14 5.32 -8.55
N PRO A 106 -11.41 5.04 -9.84
CA PRO A 106 -11.75 6.08 -10.80
C PRO A 106 -13.13 6.73 -10.53
N PRO A 107 -13.31 8.01 -10.91
CA PRO A 107 -12.29 8.91 -11.45
C PRO A 107 -11.24 9.29 -10.39
N ILE A 108 -9.95 9.25 -10.75
CA ILE A 108 -8.88 9.43 -9.75
C ILE A 108 -8.73 10.93 -9.42
N GLY A 109 -9.18 11.31 -8.23
CA GLY A 109 -8.94 12.64 -7.67
C GLY A 109 -7.48 12.82 -7.25
N THR A 110 -6.71 13.64 -7.98
CA THR A 110 -5.27 13.84 -7.71
C THR A 110 -5.00 14.53 -6.38
N ALA A 111 -5.92 15.36 -5.89
CA ALA A 111 -5.80 16.01 -4.59
C ALA A 111 -6.03 15.01 -3.44
N GLU A 112 -7.09 14.23 -3.52
CA GLU A 112 -7.43 13.16 -2.56
C GLU A 112 -6.34 12.09 -2.53
N LEU A 113 -5.84 11.69 -3.71
CA LEU A 113 -4.74 10.74 -3.80
C LEU A 113 -3.43 11.29 -3.22
N ALA A 114 -3.13 12.58 -3.41
CA ALA A 114 -1.95 13.20 -2.81
C ALA A 114 -1.99 13.17 -1.27
N GLU A 115 -3.15 13.47 -0.69
CA GLU A 115 -3.38 13.41 0.76
C GLU A 115 -3.21 11.97 1.26
N ALA A 116 -3.87 11.01 0.62
CA ALA A 116 -3.78 9.61 0.98
C ALA A 116 -2.34 9.05 0.85
N VAL A 117 -1.56 9.47 -0.15
CA VAL A 117 -0.13 9.12 -0.27
C VAL A 117 0.67 9.65 0.92
N SER A 118 0.39 10.86 1.39
CA SER A 118 1.10 11.47 2.52
C SER A 118 0.79 10.74 3.84
N GLU A 119 -0.46 10.32 4.04
CA GLU A 119 -0.87 9.55 5.21
C GLU A 119 -0.28 8.13 5.19
N LEU A 120 -0.26 7.49 4.02
CA LEU A 120 0.35 6.19 3.83
C LEU A 120 1.87 6.24 4.04
N GLU A 121 2.55 7.30 3.56
CA GLU A 121 3.97 7.55 3.82
C GLU A 121 4.26 7.65 5.31
N THR A 122 3.48 8.47 6.01
CA THR A 122 3.64 8.71 7.45
C THR A 122 3.50 7.41 8.22
N SER A 123 2.45 6.64 7.92
CA SER A 123 2.16 5.36 8.56
C SER A 123 3.24 4.30 8.28
N ALA A 124 3.66 4.15 7.02
CA ALA A 124 4.70 3.20 6.64
C ALA A 124 6.05 3.56 7.26
N THR A 125 6.39 4.86 7.31
CA THR A 125 7.63 5.35 7.92
C THR A 125 7.65 5.11 9.43
N ALA A 126 6.52 5.31 10.11
CA ALA A 126 6.41 5.01 11.54
C ALA A 126 6.66 3.52 11.84
N ILE A 127 6.10 2.62 11.02
CA ILE A 127 6.35 1.18 11.14
C ILE A 127 7.83 0.86 10.89
N LEU A 128 8.42 1.39 9.81
CA LEU A 128 9.84 1.18 9.49
C LEU A 128 10.76 1.67 10.61
N ALA A 129 10.49 2.85 11.17
CA ALA A 129 11.23 3.39 12.31
C ALA A 129 11.11 2.47 13.54
N CYS A 130 9.90 2.00 13.85
CA CYS A 130 9.69 1.04 14.93
C CYS A 130 10.49 -0.26 14.72
N LEU A 131 10.52 -0.79 13.50
CA LEU A 131 11.27 -2.00 13.17
C LEU A 131 12.78 -1.80 13.32
N LYS A 132 13.32 -0.65 12.90
CA LYS A 132 14.75 -0.33 13.03
C LYS A 132 15.22 -0.23 14.47
N GLU A 133 14.35 0.19 15.37
CA GLU A 133 14.66 0.30 16.81
C GLU A 133 14.59 -1.04 17.54
N MET A 134 14.07 -2.10 16.92
CA MET A 134 13.98 -3.42 17.57
C MET A 134 15.39 -3.98 17.80
N PRO A 135 15.76 -4.29 19.06
CA PRO A 135 17.01 -4.98 19.33
C PRO A 135 16.96 -6.36 18.68
N GLU A 136 18.12 -6.79 18.16
CA GLU A 136 18.32 -8.12 17.55
C GLU A 136 17.75 -8.33 16.14
N LEU A 137 17.66 -7.28 15.31
CA LEU A 137 17.69 -7.53 13.86
C LEU A 137 19.07 -8.10 13.50
N GLU A 138 19.10 -9.33 12.98
CA GLU A 138 20.34 -9.88 12.42
C GLU A 138 20.83 -8.94 11.30
N ALA A 139 22.14 -8.86 11.06
CA ALA A 139 22.70 -7.94 10.05
C ALA A 139 22.07 -8.11 8.64
N ALA A 140 21.67 -9.34 8.27
CA ALA A 140 20.95 -9.62 7.03
C ALA A 140 19.54 -9.00 7.01
N GLU A 141 18.90 -8.90 8.17
CA GLU A 141 17.56 -8.35 8.33
C GLU A 141 17.55 -6.82 8.31
N GLU A 142 18.57 -6.22 8.90
CA GLU A 142 18.83 -4.78 8.81
C GLU A 142 19.11 -4.36 7.37
N GLY A 143 19.97 -5.10 6.66
CA GLY A 143 20.25 -4.85 5.24
C GLY A 143 19.01 -4.97 4.35
N ALA A 144 18.18 -5.99 4.56
CA ALA A 144 16.92 -6.14 3.85
C ALA A 144 15.93 -5.00 4.14
N LEU A 145 15.89 -4.51 5.38
CA LEU A 145 15.04 -3.39 5.78
C LEU A 145 15.47 -2.09 5.10
N GLN A 146 16.78 -1.81 5.04
CA GLN A 146 17.33 -0.64 4.35
C GLN A 146 17.04 -0.67 2.84
N VAL A 147 17.20 -1.84 2.19
CA VAL A 147 16.87 -2.01 0.77
C VAL A 147 15.36 -1.80 0.54
N GLY A 148 14.51 -2.35 1.40
CA GLY A 148 13.06 -2.18 1.33
C GLY A 148 12.62 -0.73 1.49
N GLU A 149 13.19 -0.02 2.46
CA GLU A 149 12.93 1.41 2.68
C GLU A 149 13.35 2.27 1.47
N ALA A 150 14.55 2.05 0.93
CA ALA A 150 15.02 2.79 -0.24
C ALA A 150 14.13 2.54 -1.46
N ALA A 151 13.70 1.29 -1.66
CA ALA A 151 12.76 0.94 -2.73
C ALA A 151 11.39 1.60 -2.51
N PHE A 152 10.90 1.64 -1.26
CA PHE A 152 9.63 2.28 -0.90
C PHE A 152 9.67 3.78 -1.16
N ALA A 153 10.72 4.47 -0.69
CA ALA A 153 10.92 5.90 -0.92
C ALA A 153 11.00 6.24 -2.42
N LYS A 154 11.65 5.38 -3.21
CA LYS A 154 11.67 5.53 -4.67
C LYS A 154 10.27 5.39 -5.28
N GLN A 155 9.51 4.37 -4.89
CA GLN A 155 8.15 4.18 -5.40
C GLN A 155 7.22 5.33 -4.99
N LEU A 156 7.37 5.83 -3.76
CA LEU A 156 6.63 6.98 -3.27
C LEU A 156 6.90 8.24 -4.11
N THR A 157 8.18 8.50 -4.41
CA THR A 157 8.59 9.60 -5.30
C THR A 157 7.97 9.45 -6.69
N THR A 158 7.96 8.24 -7.24
CA THR A 158 7.31 7.96 -8.54
C THR A 158 5.84 8.31 -8.51
N VAL A 159 5.10 7.85 -7.50
CA VAL A 159 3.65 8.12 -7.39
C VAL A 159 3.39 9.62 -7.22
N LYS A 160 4.11 10.31 -6.34
CA LYS A 160 3.98 11.77 -6.16
C LYS A 160 4.24 12.54 -7.46
N THR A 161 5.28 12.16 -8.21
CA THR A 161 5.60 12.78 -9.50
C THR A 161 4.50 12.55 -10.54
N GLN A 162 3.89 11.36 -10.55
CA GLN A 162 2.76 11.06 -11.45
C GLN A 162 1.52 11.88 -11.09
N ILE A 163 1.22 12.03 -9.79
CA ILE A 163 0.12 12.87 -9.32
C ILE A 163 0.32 14.33 -9.75
N GLU A 164 1.51 14.88 -9.54
CA GLU A 164 1.86 16.24 -9.97
C GLU A 164 1.76 16.44 -11.48
N ALA A 165 2.07 15.41 -12.29
CA ALA A 165 1.94 15.46 -13.73
C ALA A 165 0.49 15.36 -14.23
N SER A 166 -0.42 14.86 -13.40
CA SER A 166 -1.86 14.71 -13.67
C SER A 166 -2.72 15.86 -13.11
N GLN A 167 -2.10 16.89 -12.51
CA GLN A 167 -2.75 18.14 -12.07
C GLN A 167 -2.81 19.17 -13.20
#